data_AF-A0A7Y6PTE3-F1
#
_entry.id   AF-A0A7Y6PTE3-F1
#
_cell.length_a   1.000
_cell.length_b   1.000
_cell.length_c   1.000
_cell.angle_alpha   90.00
_cell.angle_beta   90.00
_cell.angle_gamma   90.00
#
_symmetry.space_group_name_H-M   'P 1'
#
loop_
_entity.id
_entity.type
_entity.pdbx_description
1 polymer ?
#
loop_
_entity_poly.entity_id
_entity_poly.type
_entity_poly.pdbx_seq_one_letter_code
_entity_poly.pdbx_strand_id
1 'polypeptide(L)'
;MRCPVCSTRPAEVGVLCEECRDELSSPIKISQEQILARVQVPTIAALIDIWGRPHQLDANAKIGRQVDDRGIAVLEPSVSRLHAELTFDGSHWTIRDTGSANGTYVEDKLVEAPTPIQSGDRIRFGHIAFYLTEDIGKLPSPRTARTVTTTIKPPLAVEPRPRAGSVAGGGDFAEEEHTDVGLPTMRFRLHEPTGGGGGLIEVDGKQVQLTTTQFELMALMIKRMATEAHQPELVRGFVRSSELIADLSWDTREPSENHVKQLVRRVRRALMKSEIGDLIESRHRFGYRLRAIPRGD
;
A
#
# COMPACT_ATOMS: atom_id res chain seq x y z
N MET A 1 4.81 -19.98 6.13
CA MET A 1 3.40 -19.96 5.64
C MET A 1 3.35 -18.97 4.51
N ARG A 2 2.70 -19.24 3.37
CA ARG A 2 2.70 -18.28 2.25
C ARG A 2 1.47 -17.38 2.29
N CYS A 3 1.62 -16.14 1.85
CA CYS A 3 0.53 -15.19 1.69
C CYS A 3 -0.48 -15.72 0.66
N PRO A 4 -1.80 -15.73 0.96
CA PRO A 4 -2.83 -16.30 0.09
C PRO A 4 -3.08 -15.47 -1.17
N VAL A 5 -2.71 -14.19 -1.15
CA VAL A 5 -2.90 -13.27 -2.27
C VAL A 5 -1.81 -13.50 -3.32
N CYS A 6 -0.53 -13.39 -2.93
CA CYS A 6 0.59 -13.49 -3.87
C CYS A 6 1.15 -14.90 -4.04
N SER A 7 0.80 -15.85 -3.15
CA SER A 7 1.29 -17.23 -3.08
C SER A 7 2.82 -17.43 -3.08
N THR A 8 3.62 -16.36 -3.03
CA THR A 8 5.07 -16.38 -3.22
C THR A 8 5.82 -16.08 -1.93
N ARG A 9 5.36 -15.10 -1.14
CA ARG A 9 6.04 -14.64 0.07
C ARG A 9 5.52 -15.26 1.36
N PRO A 10 6.33 -15.27 2.43
CA PRO A 10 5.84 -15.65 3.76
C PRO A 10 4.77 -14.67 4.27
N ALA A 11 3.79 -15.18 5.01
CA ALA A 11 2.81 -14.37 5.74
C ALA A 11 3.46 -13.83 7.02
N GLU A 12 3.47 -12.50 7.15
CA GLU A 12 4.15 -11.73 8.20
C GLU A 12 3.19 -10.83 8.97
N VAL A 13 2.06 -10.45 8.37
CA VAL A 13 1.00 -9.65 9.00
C VAL A 13 -0.33 -10.39 8.87
N GLY A 14 -0.75 -11.03 9.95
CA GLY A 14 -1.90 -11.94 9.92
C GLY A 14 -1.67 -13.07 8.91
N VAL A 15 -2.53 -13.16 7.90
CA VAL A 15 -2.33 -14.10 6.77
C VAL A 15 -1.62 -13.47 5.57
N LEU A 16 -1.37 -12.15 5.56
CA LEU A 16 -0.73 -11.44 4.45
C LEU A 16 0.78 -11.33 4.61
N CYS A 17 1.50 -11.19 3.50
CA CYS A 17 2.89 -10.68 3.54
C CYS A 17 2.87 -9.14 3.68
N GLU A 18 3.99 -8.55 4.12
CA GLU A 18 4.11 -7.08 4.24
C GLU A 18 3.69 -6.35 2.97
N GLU A 19 4.11 -6.83 1.79
CA GLU A 19 3.75 -6.15 0.54
C GLU A 19 2.27 -6.22 0.20
N CYS A 20 1.59 -7.36 0.39
CA CYS A 20 0.15 -7.43 0.13
C CYS A 20 -0.61 -6.55 1.11
N ARG A 21 -0.19 -6.49 2.38
CA ARG A 21 -0.73 -5.53 3.34
C ARG A 21 -0.57 -4.09 2.85
N ASP A 22 0.60 -3.71 2.36
CA ASP A 22 0.87 -2.34 1.92
C ASP A 22 -0.01 -1.92 0.73
N GLU A 23 -0.45 -2.86 -0.10
CA GLU A 23 -1.41 -2.58 -1.18
C GLU A 23 -2.82 -2.24 -0.69
N LEU A 24 -3.16 -2.69 0.52
CA LEU A 24 -4.40 -2.31 1.20
C LEU A 24 -4.27 -1.00 1.99
N SER A 25 -3.04 -0.47 2.14
CA SER A 25 -2.77 0.74 2.90
C SER A 25 -3.57 1.92 2.37
N SER A 26 -4.19 2.66 3.29
CA SER A 26 -5.00 3.84 3.03
C SER A 26 -4.42 5.03 3.79
N PRO A 27 -4.48 6.26 3.25
CA PRO A 27 -4.09 7.46 3.99
C PRO A 27 -4.99 7.72 5.21
N ILE A 28 -6.15 7.05 5.29
CA ILE A 28 -7.07 7.16 6.41
C ILE A 28 -6.66 6.18 7.52
N LYS A 29 -6.50 6.71 8.73
CA LYS A 29 -6.24 5.91 9.92
C LYS A 29 -7.55 5.28 10.40
N ILE A 30 -7.70 3.98 10.17
CA ILE A 30 -8.74 3.13 10.76
C ILE A 30 -8.08 2.16 11.75
N SER A 31 -8.74 1.84 12.86
CA SER A 31 -8.32 0.82 13.81
C SER A 31 -9.02 -0.52 13.56
N GLN A 32 -8.45 -1.61 14.09
CA GLN A 32 -8.97 -2.95 13.81
C GLN A 32 -10.38 -3.17 14.38
N GLU A 33 -10.71 -2.50 15.48
CA GLU A 33 -12.01 -2.55 16.16
C GLU A 33 -13.12 -1.87 15.34
N GLN A 34 -12.75 -1.07 14.34
CA GLN A 34 -13.69 -0.41 13.44
C GLN A 34 -14.17 -1.32 12.30
N ILE A 35 -13.62 -2.53 12.16
CA ILE A 35 -14.09 -3.53 11.20
C ILE A 35 -14.75 -4.69 11.96
N LEU A 36 -16.08 -4.78 11.84
CA LEU A 36 -16.91 -5.72 12.58
C LEU A 36 -17.64 -6.65 11.61
N ALA A 37 -17.34 -7.94 11.66
CA ALA A 37 -18.06 -8.95 10.89
C ALA A 37 -19.23 -9.53 11.71
N ARG A 38 -20.40 -9.62 11.09
CA ARG A 38 -21.59 -10.31 11.58
C ARG A 38 -21.90 -11.44 10.61
N VAL A 39 -21.67 -12.68 11.05
CA VAL A 39 -21.80 -13.87 10.20
C VAL A 39 -22.79 -14.81 10.84
N GLN A 40 -23.74 -15.33 10.06
CA GLN A 40 -24.77 -16.25 10.54
C GLN A 40 -24.55 -17.68 10.01
N VAL A 41 -24.31 -17.81 8.70
CA VAL A 41 -24.10 -19.07 7.97
C VAL A 41 -22.82 -18.93 7.14
N PRO A 42 -21.64 -19.08 7.79
CA PRO A 42 -20.36 -18.78 7.16
C PRO A 42 -20.12 -19.65 5.93
N THR A 43 -19.73 -19.00 4.84
CA THR A 43 -19.13 -19.68 3.69
C THR A 43 -17.62 -19.87 3.93
N ILE A 44 -16.97 -20.55 2.99
CA ILE A 44 -15.50 -20.64 2.97
C ILE A 44 -14.83 -19.35 2.49
N ALA A 45 -15.57 -18.35 2.02
CA ALA A 45 -14.99 -17.09 1.58
C ALA A 45 -14.80 -16.09 2.73
N ALA A 46 -13.83 -15.19 2.58
CA ALA A 46 -13.56 -14.13 3.53
C ALA A 46 -13.00 -12.88 2.84
N LEU A 47 -13.20 -11.71 3.45
CA LEU A 47 -12.44 -10.50 3.15
C LEU A 47 -11.27 -10.37 4.12
N ILE A 48 -10.07 -10.20 3.60
CA ILE A 48 -8.85 -10.02 4.39
C ILE A 48 -8.54 -8.52 4.48
N ASP A 49 -8.44 -8.00 5.70
CA ASP A 49 -8.15 -6.58 5.95
C ASP A 49 -6.65 -6.23 5.94
N ILE A 50 -6.33 -4.95 6.18
CA ILE A 50 -4.95 -4.42 6.20
C ILE A 50 -4.07 -5.05 7.30
N TRP A 51 -4.66 -5.70 8.31
CA TRP A 51 -3.92 -6.42 9.36
C TRP A 51 -3.80 -7.91 9.04
N GLY A 52 -4.24 -8.32 7.85
CA GLY A 52 -4.26 -9.70 7.43
C GLY A 52 -5.25 -10.54 8.23
N ARG A 53 -6.30 -9.94 8.80
CA ARG A 53 -7.37 -10.68 9.47
C ARG A 53 -8.46 -11.04 8.45
N PRO A 54 -8.78 -12.34 8.30
CA PRO A 54 -9.90 -12.76 7.47
C PRO A 54 -11.23 -12.53 8.21
N HIS A 55 -12.18 -11.90 7.53
CA HIS A 55 -13.56 -11.70 7.94
C HIS A 55 -14.45 -12.58 7.07
N GLN A 56 -14.94 -13.69 7.62
CA GLN A 56 -15.78 -14.64 6.88
C GLN A 56 -17.05 -13.97 6.35
N LEU A 57 -17.53 -14.47 5.21
CA LEU A 57 -18.71 -13.96 4.54
C LEU A 57 -19.84 -15.00 4.56
N ASP A 58 -21.07 -14.52 4.74
CA ASP A 58 -22.27 -15.28 4.38
C ASP A 58 -22.49 -15.22 2.86
N ALA A 59 -23.20 -16.18 2.28
CA ALA A 59 -23.50 -16.21 0.84
C ALA A 59 -24.22 -14.95 0.31
N ASN A 60 -24.82 -14.17 1.21
CA ASN A 60 -25.25 -12.81 0.92
C ASN A 60 -24.81 -11.93 2.09
N ALA A 61 -23.78 -11.13 1.86
CA ALA A 61 -23.15 -10.29 2.85
C ALA A 61 -23.29 -8.81 2.47
N LYS A 62 -23.77 -7.99 3.40
CA LYS A 62 -23.85 -6.54 3.24
C LYS A 62 -22.57 -5.88 3.74
N ILE A 63 -22.04 -4.93 2.98
CA ILE A 63 -20.89 -4.12 3.38
C ILE A 63 -21.35 -2.70 3.55
N GLY A 64 -20.96 -2.07 4.65
CA GLY A 64 -21.30 -0.69 4.89
C GLY A 64 -20.86 -0.22 6.27
N ARG A 65 -21.16 1.04 6.60
CA ARG A 65 -20.86 1.59 7.93
C ARG A 65 -21.87 1.16 8.98
N GLN A 66 -23.07 0.77 8.56
CA GLN A 66 -24.13 0.24 9.43
C GLN A 66 -24.67 -1.04 8.80
N VAL A 67 -24.28 -2.18 9.37
CA VAL A 67 -24.80 -3.49 8.97
C VAL A 67 -25.58 -4.04 10.14
N ASP A 68 -26.91 -4.09 10.01
CA ASP A 68 -27.80 -4.52 11.08
C ASP A 68 -27.95 -6.05 11.14
N ASP A 69 -27.82 -6.73 10.01
CA ASP A 69 -28.03 -8.17 9.84
C ASP A 69 -26.68 -8.90 9.60
N ARG A 70 -26.49 -9.50 8.42
CA ARG A 70 -25.28 -10.22 8.01
C ARG A 70 -24.35 -9.40 7.11
N GLY A 71 -23.06 -9.44 7.40
CA GLY A 71 -22.00 -8.84 6.59
C GLY A 71 -20.93 -8.12 7.41
N ILE A 72 -20.28 -7.11 6.84
CA ILE A 72 -19.12 -6.44 7.46
C ILE A 72 -19.41 -4.96 7.61
N ALA A 73 -19.44 -4.51 8.86
CA ALA A 73 -19.52 -3.10 9.22
C ALA A 73 -18.11 -2.48 9.25
N VAL A 74 -17.89 -1.46 8.44
CA VAL A 74 -16.66 -0.66 8.41
C VAL A 74 -16.96 0.73 8.94
N LEU A 75 -16.61 0.99 10.20
CA LEU A 75 -16.94 2.21 10.95
C LEU A 75 -16.06 3.39 10.54
N GLU A 76 -16.08 3.75 9.26
CA GLU A 76 -15.28 4.81 8.67
C GLU A 76 -16.15 5.73 7.79
N PRO A 77 -16.02 7.08 7.89
CA PRO A 77 -16.91 8.03 7.22
C PRO A 77 -17.02 7.91 5.69
N SER A 78 -15.98 7.44 5.00
CA SER A 78 -16.03 7.24 3.56
C SER A 78 -16.89 6.06 3.14
N VAL A 79 -17.19 5.15 4.07
CA VAL A 79 -18.09 4.03 3.84
C VAL A 79 -19.53 4.47 4.10
N SER A 80 -20.38 4.35 3.07
CA SER A 80 -21.83 4.58 3.17
C SER A 80 -22.50 3.57 4.11
N ARG A 81 -23.67 3.93 4.68
CA ARG A 81 -24.39 3.08 5.65
C ARG A 81 -24.61 1.67 5.12
N LEU A 82 -25.24 1.58 3.95
CA LEU A 82 -25.20 0.44 3.05
C LEU A 82 -24.33 0.88 1.87
N HIS A 83 -23.23 0.17 1.62
CA HIS A 83 -22.24 0.55 0.62
C HIS A 83 -22.30 -0.40 -0.56
N ALA A 84 -22.17 -1.69 -0.28
CA ALA A 84 -22.18 -2.74 -1.29
C ALA A 84 -22.82 -4.01 -0.75
N GLU A 85 -23.16 -4.91 -1.67
CA GLU A 85 -23.64 -6.25 -1.38
C GLU A 85 -22.79 -7.26 -2.13
N LEU A 86 -22.35 -8.29 -1.43
CA LEU A 86 -21.67 -9.44 -2.00
C LEU A 86 -22.64 -10.62 -1.98
N THR A 87 -22.82 -11.25 -3.13
CA THR A 87 -23.69 -12.41 -3.30
C THR A 87 -22.92 -13.56 -3.93
N PHE A 88 -23.11 -14.74 -3.38
CA PHE A 88 -22.59 -16.00 -3.91
C PHE A 88 -23.75 -16.81 -4.49
N ASP A 89 -23.66 -17.13 -5.78
CA ASP A 89 -24.69 -17.89 -6.51
C ASP A 89 -24.50 -19.42 -6.44
N GLY A 90 -23.48 -19.89 -5.70
CA GLY A 90 -23.06 -21.28 -5.63
C GLY A 90 -21.82 -21.59 -6.47
N SER A 91 -21.45 -20.70 -7.40
CA SER A 91 -20.29 -20.85 -8.29
C SER A 91 -19.35 -19.65 -8.24
N HIS A 92 -19.89 -18.43 -8.25
CA HIS A 92 -19.11 -17.20 -8.33
C HIS A 92 -19.60 -16.17 -7.32
N TRP A 93 -18.67 -15.36 -6.83
CA TRP A 93 -18.99 -14.19 -6.06
C TRP A 93 -19.27 -13.03 -7.01
N THR A 94 -20.32 -12.28 -6.71
CA THR A 94 -20.68 -11.05 -7.41
C THR A 94 -20.78 -9.93 -6.40
N ILE A 95 -20.19 -8.78 -6.73
CA ILE A 95 -20.29 -7.55 -5.95
C ILE A 95 -21.16 -6.54 -6.66
N ARG A 96 -22.01 -5.85 -5.89
CA ARG A 96 -22.84 -4.76 -6.38
C ARG A 96 -22.73 -3.55 -5.45
N ASP A 97 -22.42 -2.40 -6.01
CA ASP A 97 -22.53 -1.12 -5.30
C ASP A 97 -24.00 -0.71 -5.15
N THR A 98 -24.37 -0.17 -3.99
CA THR A 98 -25.77 0.18 -3.66
C THR A 98 -26.06 1.68 -3.81
N GLY A 99 -25.24 2.40 -4.59
CA GLY A 99 -25.30 3.85 -4.71
C GLY A 99 -24.48 4.54 -3.63
N SER A 100 -23.30 4.01 -3.33
CA SER A 100 -22.42 4.55 -2.30
C SER A 100 -21.83 5.90 -2.72
N ALA A 101 -21.61 6.79 -1.75
CA ALA A 101 -21.12 8.14 -2.03
C ALA A 101 -19.70 8.18 -2.64
N ASN A 102 -18.84 7.25 -2.23
CA ASN A 102 -17.44 7.20 -2.67
C ASN A 102 -17.16 6.06 -3.67
N GLY A 103 -18.16 5.24 -4.00
CA GLY A 103 -18.04 4.11 -4.90
C GLY A 103 -17.37 2.88 -4.30
N THR A 104 -17.69 1.74 -4.90
CA THR A 104 -16.99 0.45 -4.72
C THR A 104 -16.05 0.22 -5.90
N TYR A 105 -14.84 -0.28 -5.62
CA TYR A 105 -13.84 -0.56 -6.65
C TYR A 105 -13.32 -1.99 -6.56
N VAL A 106 -13.13 -2.64 -7.69
CA VAL A 106 -12.48 -3.95 -7.82
C VAL A 106 -11.24 -3.75 -8.71
N GLU A 107 -10.06 -4.12 -8.22
CA GLU A 107 -8.79 -3.91 -8.93
C GLU A 107 -8.61 -2.47 -9.43
N ASP A 108 -8.97 -1.49 -8.59
CA ASP A 108 -9.00 -0.05 -8.87
C ASP A 108 -10.03 0.42 -9.92
N LYS A 109 -10.87 -0.46 -10.47
CA LYS A 109 -11.96 -0.10 -11.39
C LYS A 109 -13.27 0.10 -10.65
N LEU A 110 -14.01 1.16 -10.98
CA LEU A 110 -15.30 1.46 -10.36
C LEU A 110 -16.34 0.39 -10.75
N VAL A 111 -17.12 -0.07 -9.77
CA VAL A 111 -18.22 -1.03 -9.97
C VAL A 111 -19.49 -0.25 -10.34
N GLU A 112 -19.86 -0.26 -11.61
CA GLU A 112 -21.07 0.40 -12.12
C GLU A 112 -22.28 -0.55 -12.23
N ALA A 113 -22.00 -1.85 -12.33
CA ALA A 113 -22.99 -2.92 -12.44
C ALA A 113 -22.54 -4.13 -11.61
N PRO A 114 -23.42 -5.11 -11.32
CA PRO A 114 -23.04 -6.35 -10.64
C PRO A 114 -21.83 -6.99 -11.35
N THR A 115 -20.71 -7.08 -10.65
CA THR A 115 -19.42 -7.47 -11.20
C THR A 115 -18.95 -8.77 -10.55
N PRO A 116 -18.56 -9.80 -11.32
CA PRO A 116 -17.99 -11.01 -10.75
C PRO A 116 -16.62 -10.71 -10.13
N ILE A 117 -16.35 -11.30 -8.97
CA ILE A 117 -15.08 -11.18 -8.24
C ILE A 117 -14.55 -12.57 -7.90
N GLN A 118 -13.22 -12.67 -7.79
CA GLN A 118 -12.52 -13.92 -7.57
C GLN A 118 -11.53 -13.81 -6.40
N SER A 119 -11.14 -14.97 -5.88
CA SER A 119 -10.10 -15.08 -4.86
C SER A 119 -8.81 -14.39 -5.33
N GLY A 120 -8.30 -13.46 -4.53
CA GLY A 120 -7.14 -12.62 -4.84
C GLY A 120 -7.49 -11.19 -5.23
N ASP A 121 -8.74 -10.92 -5.60
CA ASP A 121 -9.17 -9.59 -6.02
C ASP A 121 -9.12 -8.60 -4.85
N ARG A 122 -8.59 -7.41 -5.13
CA ARG A 122 -8.58 -6.27 -4.22
C ARG A 122 -9.86 -5.47 -4.40
N ILE A 123 -10.63 -5.39 -3.32
CA ILE A 123 -11.92 -4.71 -3.27
C ILE A 123 -11.80 -3.52 -2.33
N ARG A 124 -12.20 -2.35 -2.79
CA ARG A 124 -12.15 -1.11 -2.01
C ARG A 124 -13.55 -0.51 -1.86
N PHE A 125 -13.95 -0.28 -0.62
CA PHE A 125 -15.18 0.39 -0.23
C PHE A 125 -14.82 1.78 0.28
N GLY A 126 -15.15 2.82 -0.47
CA GLY A 126 -14.67 4.17 -0.18
C GLY A 126 -13.14 4.20 -0.13
N HIS A 127 -12.55 4.47 1.03
CA HIS A 127 -11.10 4.53 1.23
C HIS A 127 -10.52 3.28 1.91
N ILE A 128 -11.33 2.26 2.23
CA ILE A 128 -10.87 1.05 2.91
C ILE A 128 -10.83 -0.12 1.93
N ALA A 129 -9.68 -0.79 1.85
CA ALA A 129 -9.45 -1.89 0.93
C ALA A 129 -9.31 -3.24 1.65
N PHE A 130 -9.71 -4.30 0.97
CA PHE A 130 -9.66 -5.70 1.38
C PHE A 130 -9.21 -6.57 0.20
N TYR A 131 -8.74 -7.79 0.49
CA TYR A 131 -8.67 -8.85 -0.51
C TYR A 131 -9.78 -9.86 -0.33
N LEU A 132 -10.38 -10.34 -1.42
CA LEU A 132 -11.25 -11.51 -1.38
C LEU A 132 -10.40 -12.78 -1.33
N THR A 133 -10.79 -13.74 -0.49
CA THR A 133 -10.39 -15.15 -0.62
C THR A 133 -11.65 -16.00 -0.68
N GLU A 134 -11.71 -16.97 -1.58
CA GLU A 134 -12.84 -17.90 -1.69
C GLU A 134 -12.66 -19.13 -0.79
N ASP A 135 -11.47 -19.33 -0.22
CA ASP A 135 -11.15 -20.53 0.55
C ASP A 135 -10.32 -20.21 1.80
N ILE A 136 -11.02 -20.04 2.92
CA ILE A 136 -10.44 -19.89 4.26
C ILE A 136 -9.92 -21.21 4.81
N GLY A 137 -10.37 -22.36 4.29
CA GLY A 137 -9.83 -23.66 4.67
C GLY A 137 -8.38 -23.85 4.19
N LYS A 138 -8.01 -23.20 3.09
CA LYS A 138 -6.62 -23.07 2.62
C LYS A 138 -5.82 -22.00 3.38
N LEU A 139 -6.47 -21.13 4.16
CA LEU A 139 -5.76 -20.17 4.98
C LEU A 139 -5.12 -20.88 6.18
N PRO A 140 -3.85 -20.59 6.48
CA PRO A 140 -3.21 -21.16 7.66
C PRO A 140 -3.98 -20.71 8.90
N SER A 141 -4.29 -21.64 9.79
CA SER A 141 -4.89 -21.32 11.09
C SER A 141 -4.00 -20.31 11.80
N PRO A 142 -4.54 -19.17 12.28
CA PRO A 142 -3.71 -18.18 12.96
C PRO A 142 -3.05 -18.86 14.16
N ARG A 143 -1.72 -18.96 14.16
CA ARG A 143 -1.00 -19.24 15.41
C ARG A 143 -1.35 -18.08 16.32
N THR A 144 -2.09 -18.34 17.39
CA THR A 144 -2.15 -17.46 18.56
C THR A 144 -0.71 -17.20 18.96
N ALA A 145 -0.18 -16.05 18.55
CA ALA A 145 1.04 -15.52 19.11
C ALA A 145 0.73 -15.36 20.59
N ARG A 146 1.33 -16.21 21.43
CA ARG A 146 1.44 -15.93 22.85
C ARG A 146 2.18 -14.60 22.93
N THR A 147 1.45 -13.54 23.22
CA THR A 147 2.03 -12.29 23.68
C THR A 147 2.85 -12.63 24.91
N VAL A 148 4.17 -12.68 24.77
CA VAL A 148 5.05 -12.57 25.92
C VAL A 148 4.92 -11.13 26.36
N THR A 149 3.92 -10.87 27.19
CA THR A 149 3.86 -9.63 27.95
C THR A 149 5.00 -9.71 28.95
N THR A 150 6.16 -9.15 28.61
CA THR A 150 7.11 -8.71 29.63
C THR A 150 6.41 -7.60 30.41
N THR A 151 5.72 -8.01 31.47
CA THR A 151 5.10 -7.14 32.46
C THR A 151 6.20 -6.28 33.08
N ILE A 152 6.40 -5.08 32.54
CA ILE A 152 7.02 -4.00 33.31
C ILE A 152 5.94 -3.56 34.30
N LYS A 153 6.13 -3.97 35.55
CA LYS A 153 5.34 -3.57 36.71
C LYS A 153 5.37 -2.02 36.82
N PRO A 154 4.24 -1.31 36.78
CA PRO A 154 4.22 0.12 37.04
C PRO A 154 4.63 0.38 38.51
N PRO A 155 5.49 1.37 38.81
CA PRO A 155 5.63 1.84 40.18
C PRO A 155 4.34 2.54 40.61
N LEU A 156 3.96 2.27 41.86
CA LEU A 156 2.78 2.81 42.51
C LEU A 156 2.78 4.34 42.59
N ALA A 157 1.58 4.89 42.38
CA ALA A 157 1.01 6.18 42.78
C ALA A 157 1.94 7.26 43.39
N VAL A 158 1.93 8.44 42.76
CA VAL A 158 2.19 9.73 43.42
C VAL A 158 0.95 10.60 43.23
N GLU A 159 0.37 11.04 44.35
CA GLU A 159 -0.80 11.93 44.42
C GLU A 159 -0.50 13.36 43.91
N PRO A 160 -1.53 14.12 43.48
CA PRO A 160 -1.34 15.42 42.84
C PRO A 160 -1.10 16.55 43.85
N ARG A 161 -0.12 17.42 43.58
CA ARG A 161 0.05 18.71 44.27
C ARG A 161 -0.72 19.85 43.57
N PRO A 162 -1.23 20.84 44.33
CA PRO A 162 -2.11 21.88 43.81
C PRO A 162 -1.35 23.00 43.08
N ARG A 163 -2.06 23.68 42.17
CA ARG A 163 -1.60 24.84 41.38
C ARG A 163 -1.66 26.15 42.18
N ALA A 164 -0.63 26.99 42.02
CA ALA A 164 -0.62 28.46 41.93
C ALA A 164 0.85 28.92 41.99
N GLY A 165 1.40 29.85 41.22
CA GLY A 165 0.95 30.71 40.13
C GLY A 165 2.08 31.72 39.84
N SER A 166 2.22 32.17 38.58
CA SER A 166 2.86 33.45 38.14
C SER A 166 4.39 33.62 38.41
N VAL A 167 5.28 34.21 37.60
CA VAL A 167 5.25 35.28 36.59
C VAL A 167 6.51 35.16 35.69
N ALA A 168 6.36 35.55 34.41
CA ALA A 168 7.31 36.12 33.43
C ALA A 168 8.63 35.43 33.03
N GLY A 169 8.85 35.44 31.71
CA GLY A 169 10.16 35.30 31.08
C GLY A 169 10.04 34.66 29.71
N GLY A 170 10.08 35.47 28.66
CA GLY A 170 9.95 35.04 27.27
C GLY A 170 11.07 34.12 26.79
N GLY A 171 10.83 33.51 25.64
CA GLY A 171 11.78 32.66 24.94
C GLY A 171 11.02 31.75 24.00
N ASP A 172 11.25 31.96 22.71
CA ASP A 172 10.73 31.22 21.58
C ASP A 172 10.58 29.71 21.83
N PHE A 173 9.38 29.19 21.64
CA PHE A 173 9.21 27.77 21.31
C PHE A 173 9.48 27.62 19.82
N ALA A 174 10.75 27.51 19.47
CA ALA A 174 11.16 26.81 18.26
C ALA A 174 10.84 25.32 18.48
N GLU A 175 9.61 24.92 18.15
CA GLU A 175 9.33 23.52 17.85
C GLU A 175 10.11 23.20 16.58
N GLU A 176 11.10 22.33 16.75
CA GLU A 176 12.06 21.90 15.75
C GLU A 176 11.34 21.53 14.44
N GLU A 177 11.44 22.45 13.48
CA GLU A 177 11.45 22.14 12.06
C GLU A 177 12.28 20.86 11.88
N HIS A 178 11.67 19.83 11.28
CA HIS A 178 12.44 18.81 10.60
C HIS A 178 13.30 19.56 9.58
N THR A 179 14.56 19.79 9.93
CA THR A 179 15.52 20.42 9.04
C THR A 179 15.60 19.52 7.82
N ASP A 180 15.19 20.12 6.71
CA ASP A 180 15.36 19.70 5.35
C ASP A 180 16.84 19.38 5.09
N VAL A 181 17.26 18.16 5.40
CA VAL A 181 18.51 17.63 4.88
C VAL A 181 18.17 17.24 3.44
N GLY A 182 18.44 18.17 2.51
CA GLY A 182 18.12 18.01 1.09
C GLY A 182 18.61 16.67 0.50
N LEU A 183 18.07 16.31 -0.67
CA LEU A 183 18.28 14.99 -1.29
C LEU A 183 19.77 14.57 -1.32
N PRO A 184 20.10 13.34 -0.87
CA PRO A 184 21.48 12.86 -0.82
C PRO A 184 22.08 12.76 -2.22
N THR A 185 23.36 13.06 -2.36
CA THR A 185 24.09 12.89 -3.63
C THR A 185 24.64 11.47 -3.71
N MET A 186 24.30 10.74 -4.78
CA MET A 186 24.74 9.35 -5.00
C MET A 186 25.36 9.20 -6.39
N ARG A 187 26.33 8.29 -6.54
CA ARG A 187 26.94 7.96 -7.84
C ARG A 187 26.15 6.85 -8.52
N PHE A 188 25.69 7.11 -9.73
CA PHE A 188 24.98 6.13 -10.57
C PHE A 188 25.83 5.78 -11.78
N ARG A 189 25.97 4.49 -12.10
CA ARG A 189 26.48 4.02 -13.39
C ARG A 189 25.46 3.09 -14.02
N LEU A 190 25.11 3.39 -15.26
CA LEU A 190 24.22 2.56 -16.06
C LEU A 190 25.07 1.76 -17.04
N HIS A 191 24.95 0.44 -16.97
CA HIS A 191 25.58 -0.47 -17.91
C HIS A 191 24.49 -1.02 -18.83
N GLU A 192 24.47 -0.51 -20.06
CA GLU A 192 23.53 -0.98 -21.07
C GLU A 192 23.76 -2.47 -21.37
N PRO A 193 22.69 -3.25 -21.54
CA PRO A 193 22.79 -4.67 -21.81
C PRO A 193 23.39 -4.92 -23.20
N THR A 194 24.43 -5.74 -23.28
CA THR A 194 25.08 -6.12 -24.55
C THR A 194 24.24 -7.05 -25.43
N GLY A 195 23.01 -7.38 -25.05
CA GLY A 195 22.07 -8.14 -25.87
C GLY A 195 20.68 -8.30 -25.26
N GLY A 196 19.73 -7.45 -25.66
CA GLY A 196 18.26 -7.64 -25.60
C GLY A 196 17.56 -7.88 -24.25
N GLY A 197 18.27 -8.24 -23.19
CA GLY A 197 17.76 -8.38 -21.82
C GLY A 197 18.00 -7.11 -21.00
N GLY A 198 17.43 -7.01 -19.80
CA GLY A 198 17.55 -5.79 -18.99
C GLY A 198 18.97 -5.47 -18.51
N GLY A 199 19.21 -4.20 -18.13
CA GLY A 199 20.53 -3.66 -17.82
C GLY A 199 20.94 -3.74 -16.34
N LEU A 200 22.22 -3.42 -16.09
CA LEU A 200 22.81 -3.37 -14.74
C LEU A 200 22.95 -1.92 -14.30
N ILE A 201 22.53 -1.61 -13.07
CA ILE A 201 22.75 -0.30 -12.46
C ILE A 201 23.66 -0.48 -11.24
N GLU A 202 24.69 0.35 -11.16
CA GLU A 202 25.55 0.49 -9.98
C GLU A 202 25.21 1.79 -9.25
N VAL A 203 24.94 1.71 -7.95
CA VAL A 203 24.66 2.84 -7.07
C VAL A 203 25.62 2.80 -5.89
N ASP A 204 26.50 3.79 -5.78
CA ASP A 204 27.55 3.87 -4.75
C ASP A 204 28.33 2.55 -4.56
N GLY A 205 28.64 1.87 -5.67
CA GLY A 205 29.39 0.62 -5.69
C GLY A 205 28.56 -0.66 -5.47
N LYS A 206 27.25 -0.54 -5.19
CA LYS A 206 26.33 -1.69 -5.12
C LYS A 206 25.65 -1.89 -6.45
N GLN A 207 25.53 -3.14 -6.90
CA GLN A 207 25.01 -3.48 -8.22
C GLN A 207 23.64 -4.15 -8.15
N VAL A 208 22.76 -3.80 -9.10
CA VAL A 208 21.43 -4.40 -9.25
C VAL A 208 21.16 -4.71 -10.73
N GLN A 209 20.80 -5.96 -11.00
CA GLN A 209 20.32 -6.38 -12.32
C GLN A 209 18.83 -6.08 -12.42
N LEU A 210 18.43 -5.35 -13.45
CA LEU A 210 17.04 -4.96 -13.71
C LEU A 210 16.56 -5.58 -15.01
N THR A 211 15.25 -5.79 -15.16
CA THR A 211 14.62 -6.10 -16.46
C THR A 211 14.59 -4.86 -17.36
N THR A 212 14.34 -5.01 -18.66
CA THR A 212 14.34 -3.88 -19.63
C THR A 212 13.51 -2.68 -19.15
N THR A 213 12.23 -2.86 -18.87
CA THR A 213 11.34 -1.76 -18.42
C THR A 213 11.76 -1.18 -17.06
N GLN A 214 12.37 -1.99 -16.19
CA GLN A 214 12.86 -1.53 -14.87
C GLN A 214 14.10 -0.65 -15.03
N PHE A 215 15.00 -1.04 -15.92
CA PHE A 215 16.20 -0.28 -16.26
C PHE A 215 15.81 1.05 -16.94
N GLU A 216 14.90 1.02 -17.90
CA GLU A 216 14.38 2.23 -18.57
C GLU A 216 13.77 3.22 -17.57
N LEU A 217 12.95 2.74 -16.61
CA LEU A 217 12.40 3.57 -15.55
C LEU A 217 13.50 4.28 -14.75
N MET A 218 14.50 3.52 -14.29
CA MET A 218 15.61 4.08 -13.51
C MET A 218 16.44 5.06 -14.34
N ALA A 219 16.77 4.71 -15.58
CA ALA A 219 17.51 5.57 -16.50
C ALA A 219 16.77 6.90 -16.75
N LEU A 220 15.45 6.83 -16.97
CA LEU A 220 14.60 8.01 -17.17
C LEU A 220 14.61 8.89 -15.92
N MET A 221 14.42 8.31 -14.73
CA MET A 221 14.40 9.06 -13.47
C MET A 221 15.76 9.70 -13.15
N ILE A 222 16.87 8.99 -13.36
CA ILE A 222 18.23 9.52 -13.19
C ILE A 222 18.46 10.69 -14.15
N LYS A 223 18.13 10.52 -15.44
CA LYS A 223 18.26 11.57 -16.45
C LYS A 223 17.40 12.79 -16.12
N ARG A 224 16.14 12.58 -15.73
CA ARG A 224 15.20 13.63 -15.36
C ARG A 224 15.72 14.44 -14.17
N MET A 225 16.21 13.75 -13.14
CA MET A 225 16.77 14.37 -11.94
C MET A 225 18.04 15.20 -12.22
N ALA A 226 18.88 14.74 -13.16
CA ALA A 226 20.07 15.47 -13.60
C ALA A 226 19.73 16.67 -14.50
N THR A 227 18.82 16.50 -15.45
CA THR A 227 18.44 17.55 -16.43
C THR A 227 17.76 18.73 -15.75
N GLU A 228 16.89 18.45 -14.78
CA GLU A 228 16.14 19.48 -14.05
C GLU A 228 16.92 20.06 -12.86
N ALA A 229 18.26 20.08 -12.93
CA ALA A 229 19.10 20.58 -11.84
C ALA A 229 18.84 22.05 -11.46
N HIS A 230 18.35 22.83 -12.41
CA HIS A 230 17.96 24.22 -12.21
C HIS A 230 16.57 24.39 -11.55
N GLN A 231 15.76 23.33 -11.45
CA GLN A 231 14.42 23.41 -10.86
C GLN A 231 14.50 23.37 -9.33
N PRO A 232 13.55 24.03 -8.62
CA PRO A 232 13.44 23.92 -7.17
C PRO A 232 13.27 22.47 -6.72
N GLU A 233 13.87 22.13 -5.58
CA GLU A 233 13.83 20.77 -5.02
C GLU A 233 12.40 20.24 -4.86
N LEU A 234 11.40 21.07 -4.57
CA LEU A 234 10.01 20.65 -4.43
C LEU A 234 9.38 20.03 -5.70
N VAL A 235 9.91 20.35 -6.88
CA VAL A 235 9.34 19.93 -8.18
C VAL A 235 10.33 19.20 -9.06
N ARG A 236 11.63 19.30 -8.76
CA ARG A 236 12.71 18.66 -9.53
C ARG A 236 12.53 17.14 -9.59
N GLY A 237 12.70 16.60 -10.80
CA GLY A 237 12.90 15.17 -11.01
C GLY A 237 11.63 14.33 -11.12
N PHE A 238 10.44 14.93 -10.98
CA PHE A 238 9.16 14.22 -11.03
C PHE A 238 8.75 13.86 -12.46
N VAL A 239 8.38 12.60 -12.64
CA VAL A 239 7.88 12.02 -13.88
C VAL A 239 6.46 11.53 -13.65
N ARG A 240 5.52 11.95 -14.51
CA ARG A 240 4.11 11.58 -14.36
C ARG A 240 3.85 10.14 -14.79
N SER A 241 2.84 9.50 -14.22
CA SER A 241 2.42 8.15 -14.63
C SER A 241 2.09 8.08 -16.13
N SER A 242 1.45 9.11 -16.68
CA SER A 242 1.14 9.19 -18.12
C SER A 242 2.37 9.23 -19.02
N GLU A 243 3.45 9.86 -18.55
CA GLU A 243 4.73 9.92 -19.27
C GLU A 243 5.44 8.56 -19.20
N LEU A 244 5.46 7.93 -18.03
CA LEU A 244 5.99 6.56 -17.88
C LEU A 244 5.22 5.54 -18.73
N ILE A 245 3.90 5.72 -18.87
CA ILE A 245 3.07 4.87 -19.75
C ILE A 245 3.47 5.06 -21.22
N ALA A 246 3.81 6.28 -21.64
CA ALA A 246 4.16 6.59 -23.02
C ALA A 246 5.61 6.20 -23.38
N ASP A 247 6.55 6.38 -22.45
CA ASP A 247 7.99 6.37 -22.76
C ASP A 247 8.69 5.04 -22.43
N LEU A 248 8.04 4.13 -21.70
CA LEU A 248 8.62 2.85 -21.30
C LEU A 248 8.17 1.70 -22.21
N SER A 249 9.03 0.68 -22.34
CA SER A 249 8.74 -0.53 -23.11
C SER A 249 7.89 -1.50 -22.29
N TRP A 250 6.57 -1.46 -22.51
CA TRP A 250 5.59 -2.29 -21.81
C TRP A 250 5.35 -3.62 -22.52
N ASP A 251 5.30 -4.71 -21.75
CA ASP A 251 4.88 -6.05 -22.23
C ASP A 251 3.35 -6.19 -22.37
N THR A 252 2.60 -5.09 -22.31
CA THR A 252 1.13 -5.03 -22.42
C THR A 252 0.71 -4.05 -23.51
N ARG A 253 -0.40 -4.35 -24.19
CA ARG A 253 -0.95 -3.49 -25.24
C ARG A 253 -1.63 -2.25 -24.69
N GLU A 254 -2.12 -2.30 -23.45
CA GLU A 254 -2.84 -1.21 -22.79
C GLU A 254 -2.21 -0.93 -21.41
N PRO A 255 -1.02 -0.30 -21.38
CA PRO A 255 -0.39 0.11 -20.14
C PRO A 255 -1.23 1.14 -19.40
N SER A 256 -1.27 1.03 -18.07
CA SER A 256 -2.13 1.82 -17.20
C SER A 256 -1.38 2.22 -15.94
N GLU A 257 -1.96 3.11 -15.12
CA GLU A 257 -1.32 3.53 -13.87
C GLU A 257 -1.01 2.36 -12.93
N ASN A 258 -1.80 1.28 -12.98
CA ASN A 258 -1.52 0.08 -12.19
C ASN A 258 -0.21 -0.59 -12.65
N HIS A 259 0.02 -0.68 -13.97
CA HIS A 259 1.27 -1.20 -14.51
C HIS A 259 2.49 -0.36 -14.09
N VAL A 260 2.35 0.98 -14.04
CA VAL A 260 3.37 1.89 -13.48
C VAL A 260 3.63 1.61 -12.02
N LYS A 261 2.59 1.50 -11.20
CA LYS A 261 2.73 1.17 -9.77
C LYS A 261 3.43 -0.17 -9.58
N GLN A 262 3.06 -1.20 -10.34
CA GLN A 262 3.71 -2.52 -10.30
C GLN A 262 5.17 -2.47 -10.76
N LEU A 263 5.50 -1.68 -11.79
CA LEU A 263 6.87 -1.49 -12.24
C LEU A 263 7.73 -0.83 -11.16
N VAL A 264 7.30 0.31 -10.62
CA VAL A 264 7.99 1.04 -9.55
C VAL A 264 8.19 0.12 -8.33
N ARG A 265 7.17 -0.67 -7.97
CA ARG A 265 7.27 -1.68 -6.90
C ARG A 265 8.36 -2.72 -7.19
N ARG A 266 8.42 -3.26 -8.41
CA ARG A 266 9.46 -4.23 -8.80
C ARG A 266 10.87 -3.63 -8.71
N VAL A 267 11.04 -2.38 -9.12
CA VAL A 267 12.33 -1.66 -9.01
C VAL A 267 12.74 -1.45 -7.55
N ARG A 268 11.83 -0.94 -6.71
CA ARG A 268 12.10 -0.78 -5.26
C ARG A 268 12.57 -2.08 -4.62
N ARG A 269 11.93 -3.21 -4.93
CA ARG A 269 12.36 -4.53 -4.42
C ARG A 269 13.75 -4.90 -4.88
N ALA A 270 14.07 -4.68 -6.16
CA ALA A 270 15.38 -5.00 -6.70
C ALA A 270 16.48 -4.18 -5.99
N LEU A 271 16.23 -2.88 -5.76
CA LEU A 271 17.14 -2.00 -5.02
C LEU A 271 17.32 -2.43 -3.56
N MET A 272 16.22 -2.75 -2.86
CA MET A 272 16.27 -3.23 -1.48
C MET A 272 17.02 -4.56 -1.36
N LYS A 273 16.80 -5.51 -2.28
CA LYS A 273 17.49 -6.80 -2.29
C LYS A 273 19.01 -6.65 -2.51
N SER A 274 19.43 -5.63 -3.25
CA SER A 274 20.83 -5.26 -3.45
C SER A 274 21.37 -4.33 -2.36
N GLU A 275 20.64 -4.13 -1.25
CA GLU A 275 21.00 -3.25 -0.13
C GLU A 275 21.24 -1.77 -0.52
N ILE A 276 20.68 -1.32 -1.64
CA ILE A 276 20.80 0.08 -2.11
C ILE A 276 19.82 0.99 -1.34
N GLY A 277 18.69 0.44 -0.90
CA GLY A 277 17.63 1.20 -0.24
C GLY A 277 16.51 1.65 -1.19
N ASP A 278 15.48 2.31 -0.65
CA ASP A 278 14.40 2.87 -1.46
C ASP A 278 14.79 4.23 -2.05
N LEU A 279 15.13 4.22 -3.34
CA LEU A 279 15.52 5.41 -4.09
C LEU A 279 14.36 6.10 -4.81
N ILE A 280 13.12 5.63 -4.69
CA ILE A 280 12.01 6.21 -5.47
C ILE A 280 11.06 6.94 -4.53
N GLU A 281 10.82 8.22 -4.80
CA GLU A 281 9.77 9.00 -4.18
C GLU A 281 8.49 8.89 -5.01
N SER A 282 7.34 8.84 -4.34
CA SER A 282 6.03 8.88 -4.99
C SER A 282 5.20 9.99 -4.38
N ARG A 283 4.66 10.87 -5.22
CA ARG A 283 3.81 11.98 -4.78
C ARG A 283 2.53 12.02 -5.57
N HIS A 284 1.40 12.01 -4.87
CA HIS A 284 0.07 12.06 -5.48
C HIS A 284 -0.05 13.28 -6.40
N ARG A 285 -0.54 13.08 -7.63
CA ARG A 285 -0.65 14.07 -8.74
C ARG A 285 0.67 14.58 -9.36
N PHE A 286 1.83 14.33 -8.76
CA PHE A 286 3.13 14.70 -9.33
C PHE A 286 3.82 13.53 -10.03
N GLY A 287 3.62 12.31 -9.52
CA GLY A 287 4.22 11.10 -10.08
C GLY A 287 5.40 10.60 -9.25
N TYR A 288 6.49 10.23 -9.92
CA TYR A 288 7.63 9.52 -9.32
C TYR A 288 8.94 10.27 -9.58
N ARG A 289 9.84 10.32 -8.59
CA ARG A 289 11.20 10.86 -8.77
C ARG A 289 12.25 10.09 -7.99
N LEU A 290 13.51 10.34 -8.29
CA LEU A 290 14.62 9.77 -7.54
C LEU A 290 14.79 10.51 -6.20
N ARG A 291 14.94 9.78 -5.10
CA ARG A 291 15.28 10.29 -3.76
C ARG A 291 16.79 10.55 -3.60
N ALA A 292 17.46 10.87 -4.68
CA ALA A 292 18.89 11.16 -4.70
C ALA A 292 19.20 12.09 -5.85
N ILE A 293 20.23 12.92 -5.68
CA ILE A 293 20.81 13.72 -6.75
C ILE A 293 21.92 12.88 -7.41
N PRO A 294 21.81 12.55 -8.71
CA PRO A 294 22.88 11.87 -9.41
C PRO A 294 24.12 12.76 -9.45
N ARG A 295 25.23 12.25 -8.93
CA ARG A 295 26.53 12.91 -9.08
C ARG A 295 27.01 12.72 -10.50
N GLY A 296 27.29 13.81 -11.22
CA GLY A 296 28.06 13.74 -12.47
C GLY A 296 29.47 13.25 -12.18
N ASP A 297 30.01 12.42 -13.06
CA ASP A 297 31.45 12.13 -13.08
C ASP A 297 32.24 13.35 -13.57
#